data_AF-A0A0D7BI95-F1
#
_entry.id   AF-A0A0D7BI95-F1
#
_cell.length_a   1.000
_cell.length_b   1.000
_cell.length_c   1.000
_cell.angle_alpha   90.00
_cell.angle_beta   90.00
_cell.angle_gamma   90.00
#
_symmetry.space_group_name_H-M   'P 1'
#
loop_
_entity.id
_entity.type
_entity.pdbx_description
1 polymer ?
#
loop_
_entity_poly.entity_id
_entity_poly.type
_entity_poly.pdbx_seq_one_letter_code
_entity_poly.pdbx_strand_id
1 'polypeptide(L)'
;MATPVPARLFDPGFAYVTSPFIRPSFLALWRLLVAVYVTIALIYSLAYGGGRTSCRFFSYFTHLTYIGMCSWFWASGVQTAIYAFYRKGGKPVYPLRKWPRPLQWAHECLWSTIATFPIVVTIVYWAILSPNLAEATTAGVWGTVSMHAVNSFLCLTEVLGTNNPAPRWLTLLVDIIILALYLGLAYLSKKTLGFYVYDFLDPKKAGNYLAAYIVGIGVAEVIVFVVMWGIIRLRQRLTKWDPTVEERRQDTEATPELVLPSDMSMSDDHKSKP
;
A
#
# COMPACT_ATOMS: atom_id res chain seq x y z
N MET A 1 13.03 -36.81 -14.80
CA MET A 1 11.94 -35.83 -14.77
C MET A 1 12.18 -34.92 -13.57
N ALA A 2 12.48 -33.64 -13.79
CA ALA A 2 12.55 -32.69 -12.68
C ALA A 2 11.13 -32.49 -12.15
N THR A 3 10.92 -32.72 -10.86
CA THR A 3 9.67 -32.34 -10.20
C THR A 3 9.47 -30.84 -10.40
N PRO A 4 8.30 -30.38 -10.88
CA PRO A 4 8.05 -28.95 -11.01
C PRO A 4 8.19 -28.33 -9.62
N VAL A 5 9.15 -27.40 -9.48
CA VAL A 5 9.32 -26.63 -8.24
C VAL A 5 7.98 -25.95 -7.96
N PRO A 6 7.33 -26.23 -6.82
CA PRO A 6 6.03 -25.64 -6.51
C PRO A 6 6.17 -24.12 -6.54
N ALA A 7 5.28 -23.47 -7.29
CA ALA A 7 5.31 -22.02 -7.43
C ALA A 7 5.19 -21.37 -6.04
N ARG A 8 6.20 -20.57 -5.67
CA ARG A 8 6.27 -19.94 -4.34
C ARG A 8 4.97 -19.20 -4.02
N LEU A 9 4.35 -19.52 -2.88
CA LEU A 9 3.08 -18.92 -2.46
C LEU A 9 3.23 -17.40 -2.28
N PHE A 10 2.26 -16.62 -2.76
CA PHE A 10 2.24 -15.18 -2.53
C PHE A 10 1.85 -14.88 -1.07
N ASP A 11 2.61 -14.00 -0.42
CA ASP A 11 2.37 -13.57 0.97
C ASP A 11 2.01 -14.73 1.93
N PRO A 12 2.93 -15.68 2.17
CA PRO A 12 2.68 -16.86 3.02
C PRO A 12 2.39 -16.49 4.49
N GLY A 13 2.86 -15.32 4.94
CA GLY A 13 2.65 -14.81 6.29
C GLY A 13 1.41 -13.95 6.49
N PHE A 14 0.56 -13.78 5.47
CA PHE A 14 -0.62 -12.89 5.52
C PHE A 14 -0.26 -11.45 5.94
N ALA A 15 0.93 -10.99 5.55
CA ALA A 15 1.52 -9.73 5.95
C ALA A 15 0.60 -8.56 5.60
N TYR A 16 -0.02 -8.61 4.42
CA TYR A 16 -0.86 -7.51 3.93
C TYR A 16 -2.23 -7.39 4.62
N VAL A 17 -2.65 -8.40 5.39
CA VAL A 17 -3.98 -8.44 6.05
C VAL A 17 -3.89 -8.61 7.56
N THR A 18 -2.70 -8.49 8.14
CA THR A 18 -2.46 -8.63 9.57
C THR A 18 -1.72 -7.42 10.14
N SER A 19 -1.81 -7.27 11.46
CA SER A 19 -1.13 -6.23 12.23
C SER A 19 -0.43 -6.87 13.43
N PRO A 20 0.70 -6.31 13.88
CA PRO A 20 1.34 -6.75 15.11
C PRO A 20 0.63 -6.22 16.37
N PHE A 21 -0.23 -5.20 16.25
CA PHE A 21 -0.84 -4.50 17.38
C PHE A 21 -2.33 -4.79 17.54
N ILE A 22 -3.05 -5.01 16.45
CA ILE A 22 -4.51 -5.16 16.45
C ILE A 22 -4.96 -6.41 15.71
N ARG A 23 -6.14 -6.92 16.08
CA ARG A 23 -6.74 -8.08 15.40
C ARG A 23 -7.15 -7.70 13.96
N PRO A 24 -7.17 -8.67 13.02
CA PRO A 24 -7.55 -8.40 11.63
C PRO A 24 -8.93 -7.75 11.45
N SER A 25 -9.89 -8.03 12.33
CA SER A 25 -11.22 -7.39 12.29
C SER A 25 -11.16 -5.87 12.56
N PHE A 26 -10.38 -5.44 13.56
CA PHE A 26 -10.17 -4.02 13.85
C PHE A 26 -9.36 -3.34 12.74
N LEU A 27 -8.36 -4.04 12.19
CA LEU A 27 -7.60 -3.52 11.04
C LEU A 27 -8.50 -3.32 9.81
N ALA A 28 -9.40 -4.26 9.54
CA ALA A 28 -10.38 -4.14 8.45
C ALA A 28 -11.30 -2.93 8.67
N LEU A 29 -11.82 -2.76 9.89
CA LEU A 29 -12.65 -1.61 10.24
C LEU A 29 -11.91 -0.30 10.03
N TRP A 30 -10.69 -0.18 10.55
CA TRP A 30 -9.85 1.01 10.35
C TRP A 30 -9.64 1.32 8.88
N ARG A 31 -9.18 0.34 8.08
CA ARG A 31 -8.92 0.52 6.65
C ARG A 31 -10.18 0.95 5.88
N LEU A 32 -11.34 0.38 6.20
CA LEU A 32 -12.60 0.74 5.54
C LEU A 32 -13.12 2.12 5.96
N LEU A 33 -12.96 2.51 7.23
CA LEU A 33 -13.29 3.88 7.68
C LEU A 33 -12.41 4.92 6.97
N VAL A 34 -11.10 4.64 6.86
CA VAL A 34 -10.18 5.48 6.10
C VAL A 34 -10.56 5.52 4.62
N ALA A 35 -10.91 4.37 4.02
CA ALA A 35 -11.35 4.32 2.63
C ALA A 35 -12.56 5.23 2.37
N VAL A 36 -13.55 5.21 3.27
CA VAL A 36 -14.72 6.10 3.20
C VAL A 36 -14.31 7.56 3.35
N TYR A 37 -13.49 7.91 4.34
CA TYR A 37 -13.00 9.28 4.53
C TYR A 37 -12.26 9.83 3.30
N VAL A 38 -11.31 9.05 2.77
CA VAL A 38 -10.54 9.43 1.57
C VAL A 38 -11.48 9.55 0.36
N THR A 39 -12.46 8.67 0.22
CA THR A 39 -13.49 8.76 -0.83
C THR A 39 -14.29 10.06 -0.72
N ILE A 40 -14.74 10.43 0.48
CA ILE A 40 -15.47 11.69 0.72
C ILE A 40 -14.59 12.89 0.35
N ALA A 41 -13.31 12.90 0.74
CA ALA A 41 -12.39 13.98 0.40
C ALA A 41 -12.08 14.06 -1.10
N LEU A 42 -12.02 12.94 -1.82
CA LEU A 42 -11.94 12.93 -3.29
C LEU A 42 -13.20 13.50 -3.94
N ILE A 43 -14.38 13.04 -3.51
CA ILE A 43 -15.68 13.52 -4.03
C ILE A 43 -15.82 15.02 -3.76
N TYR A 44 -15.50 15.46 -2.54
CA TYR A 44 -15.52 16.88 -2.20
C TYR A 44 -14.59 17.68 -3.11
N SER A 45 -13.35 17.23 -3.28
CA SER A 45 -12.37 17.93 -4.13
C SER A 45 -12.80 18.00 -5.59
N LEU A 46 -13.47 16.95 -6.08
CA LEU A 46 -14.01 16.91 -7.44
C LEU A 46 -15.25 17.81 -7.60
N ALA A 47 -16.16 17.81 -6.60
CA ALA A 47 -17.42 18.54 -6.65
C ALA A 47 -17.25 20.04 -6.38
N TYR A 48 -16.48 20.40 -5.35
CA TYR A 48 -16.24 21.80 -4.97
C TYR A 48 -15.06 22.43 -5.71
N GLY A 49 -14.33 21.66 -6.53
CA GLY A 49 -13.39 22.20 -7.51
C GLY A 49 -14.04 23.06 -8.61
N GLY A 50 -15.36 22.93 -8.83
CA GLY A 50 -16.16 23.74 -9.79
C GLY A 50 -16.03 23.31 -11.26
N GLY A 51 -16.98 23.74 -12.10
CA GLY A 51 -17.20 23.40 -13.53
C GLY A 51 -16.00 22.98 -14.40
N ARG A 52 -15.49 23.83 -15.32
CA ARG A 52 -14.34 23.54 -16.23
C ARG A 52 -13.06 23.03 -15.50
N THR A 53 -13.09 22.98 -14.17
CA THR A 53 -12.04 22.56 -13.23
C THR A 53 -12.01 21.06 -12.96
N SER A 54 -13.04 20.26 -13.28
CA SER A 54 -12.98 18.78 -13.13
C SER A 54 -11.84 18.17 -13.94
N CYS A 55 -11.53 18.72 -15.12
CA CYS A 55 -10.40 18.27 -15.94
C CYS A 55 -9.03 18.58 -15.29
N ARG A 56 -8.96 19.58 -14.41
CA ARG A 56 -7.73 19.95 -13.69
C ARG A 56 -7.47 19.04 -12.50
N PHE A 57 -8.50 18.38 -11.97
CA PHE A 57 -8.39 17.46 -10.84
C PHE A 57 -7.28 16.41 -11.07
N PHE A 58 -7.29 15.76 -12.22
CA PHE A 58 -6.29 14.74 -12.58
C PHE A 58 -4.90 15.32 -12.90
N SER A 59 -4.76 16.64 -12.99
CA SER A 59 -3.47 17.29 -13.28
C SER A 59 -2.57 17.39 -12.03
N TYR A 60 -3.14 17.37 -10.83
CA TYR A 60 -2.37 17.53 -9.59
C TYR A 60 -1.88 16.18 -9.06
N PHE A 61 -0.58 16.05 -8.82
CA PHE A 61 0.01 14.82 -8.26
C PHE A 61 -0.57 14.47 -6.89
N THR A 62 -0.92 15.48 -6.10
CA THR A 62 -1.56 15.32 -4.80
C THR A 62 -2.89 14.58 -4.93
N HIS A 63 -3.72 14.91 -5.92
CA HIS A 63 -4.97 14.18 -6.17
C HIS A 63 -4.70 12.74 -6.64
N LEU A 64 -3.71 12.53 -7.51
CA LEU A 64 -3.32 11.17 -7.94
C LEU A 64 -2.83 10.31 -6.76
N THR A 65 -2.02 10.88 -5.87
CA THR A 65 -1.56 10.22 -4.64
C THR A 65 -2.74 9.85 -3.75
N TYR A 66 -3.73 10.74 -3.62
CA TYR A 66 -4.91 10.51 -2.81
C TYR A 66 -5.88 9.49 -3.43
N ILE A 67 -5.96 9.40 -4.77
CA ILE A 67 -6.63 8.31 -5.49
C ILE A 67 -5.91 6.97 -5.22
N GLY A 68 -4.57 6.97 -5.20
CA GLY A 68 -3.77 5.82 -4.79
C GLY A 68 -4.15 5.35 -3.38
N MET A 69 -4.15 6.27 -2.42
CA MET A 69 -4.56 6.01 -1.03
C MET A 69 -5.97 5.40 -0.97
N CYS A 70 -6.93 5.98 -1.68
CA CYS A 70 -8.30 5.46 -1.77
C CYS A 70 -8.32 4.02 -2.27
N SER A 71 -7.61 3.76 -3.37
CA SER A 71 -7.51 2.45 -4.00
C SER A 71 -6.89 1.43 -3.04
N TRP A 72 -5.83 1.81 -2.33
CA TRP A 72 -5.18 0.96 -1.33
C TRP A 72 -6.10 0.60 -0.18
N PHE A 73 -6.75 1.60 0.45
CA PHE A 73 -7.58 1.35 1.62
C PHE A 73 -8.84 0.55 1.29
N TRP A 74 -9.42 0.73 0.09
CA TRP A 74 -10.48 -0.17 -0.39
C TRP A 74 -9.97 -1.59 -0.64
N ALA A 75 -8.87 -1.74 -1.40
CA ALA A 75 -8.34 -3.05 -1.74
C ALA A 75 -7.88 -3.81 -0.49
N SER A 76 -7.02 -3.20 0.33
CA SER A 76 -6.52 -3.80 1.58
C SER A 76 -7.63 -3.99 2.61
N GLY A 77 -8.56 -3.05 2.75
CA GLY A 77 -9.69 -3.14 3.67
C GLY A 77 -10.60 -4.32 3.35
N VAL A 78 -11.00 -4.49 2.09
CA VAL A 78 -11.84 -5.63 1.66
C VAL A 78 -11.10 -6.96 1.83
N GLN A 79 -9.82 -7.03 1.44
CA GLN A 79 -9.00 -8.24 1.63
C GLN A 79 -8.89 -8.62 3.11
N THR A 80 -8.70 -7.62 3.98
CA THR A 80 -8.61 -7.82 5.43
C THR A 80 -9.96 -8.24 6.02
N ALA A 81 -11.07 -7.65 5.57
CA ALA A 81 -12.41 -8.02 6.02
C ALA A 81 -12.73 -9.48 5.66
N ILE A 82 -12.46 -9.89 4.42
CA ILE A 82 -12.67 -11.29 3.99
C ILE A 82 -11.78 -12.22 4.81
N TYR A 83 -10.51 -11.87 5.02
CA TYR A 83 -9.59 -12.64 5.85
C TYR A 83 -10.07 -12.78 7.31
N ALA A 84 -10.60 -11.70 7.89
CA ALA A 84 -11.04 -11.67 9.27
C ALA A 84 -12.35 -12.46 9.50
N PHE A 85 -13.31 -12.33 8.59
CA PHE A 85 -14.69 -12.78 8.83
C PHE A 85 -15.10 -14.02 8.04
N TYR A 86 -14.43 -14.34 6.93
CA TYR A 86 -14.84 -15.44 6.07
C TYR A 86 -13.93 -16.66 6.21
N ARG A 87 -14.53 -17.81 6.52
CA ARG A 87 -13.87 -19.11 6.68
C ARG A 87 -14.39 -20.12 5.67
N LYS A 88 -13.50 -20.91 5.06
CA LYS A 88 -13.86 -22.04 4.20
C LYS A 88 -13.10 -23.28 4.67
N GLY A 89 -13.83 -24.30 5.13
CA GLY A 89 -13.21 -25.50 5.72
C GLY A 89 -12.38 -25.20 6.97
N GLY A 90 -12.86 -24.30 7.84
CA GLY A 90 -12.17 -23.87 9.07
C GLY A 90 -11.02 -22.86 8.87
N LYS A 91 -10.47 -22.75 7.66
CA LYS A 91 -9.33 -21.87 7.34
C LYS A 91 -9.77 -20.47 6.88
N PRO A 92 -9.02 -19.40 7.21
CA PRO A 92 -9.31 -18.05 6.74
C PRO A 92 -9.15 -17.95 5.23
N VAL A 93 -10.04 -17.19 4.58
CA VAL A 93 -9.98 -16.99 3.13
C VAL A 93 -9.20 -15.73 2.81
N TYR A 94 -8.20 -15.85 1.95
CA TYR A 94 -7.40 -14.72 1.51
C TYR A 94 -7.41 -14.61 -0.03
N PRO A 95 -8.27 -13.74 -0.61
CA PRO A 95 -8.44 -13.66 -2.06
C PRO A 95 -7.18 -13.24 -2.83
N LEU A 96 -6.36 -12.34 -2.28
CA LEU A 96 -5.16 -11.84 -2.96
C LEU A 96 -4.16 -12.95 -3.30
N ARG A 97 -4.08 -14.02 -2.49
CA ARG A 97 -3.29 -15.23 -2.80
C ARG A 97 -3.73 -15.93 -4.09
N LYS A 98 -5.01 -15.83 -4.43
CA LYS A 98 -5.61 -16.47 -5.62
C LYS A 98 -5.61 -15.57 -6.85
N TRP A 99 -5.26 -14.29 -6.69
CA TRP A 99 -5.17 -13.38 -7.83
C TRP A 99 -4.06 -13.82 -8.80
N PRO A 100 -4.22 -13.55 -10.11
CA PRO A 100 -3.15 -13.77 -11.06
C PRO A 100 -1.93 -12.91 -10.69
N ARG A 101 -0.72 -13.41 -11.01
CA ARG A 101 0.57 -12.78 -10.63
C ARG A 101 0.68 -11.30 -10.99
N PRO A 102 0.20 -10.81 -12.14
CA PRO A 102 0.26 -9.38 -12.44
C PRO A 102 -0.52 -8.52 -11.44
N LEU A 103 -1.68 -8.98 -10.97
CA LEU A 103 -2.48 -8.24 -9.99
C LEU A 103 -1.87 -8.29 -8.58
N GLN A 104 -1.20 -9.39 -8.22
CA GLN A 104 -0.41 -9.46 -6.99
C GLN A 104 0.73 -8.44 -7.04
N TRP A 105 1.46 -8.38 -8.15
CA TRP A 105 2.54 -7.41 -8.34
C TRP A 105 2.04 -5.96 -8.39
N ALA A 106 0.89 -5.71 -9.02
CA ALA A 106 0.24 -4.40 -9.01
C ALA A 106 -0.13 -3.97 -7.58
N HIS A 107 -0.56 -4.90 -6.72
CA HIS A 107 -0.80 -4.63 -5.31
C HIS A 107 0.50 -4.27 -4.56
N GLU A 108 1.62 -4.95 -4.84
CA GLU A 108 2.93 -4.59 -4.28
C GLU A 108 3.40 -3.20 -4.76
N CYS A 109 3.16 -2.85 -6.03
CA CYS A 109 3.48 -1.52 -6.55
C CYS A 109 2.60 -0.45 -5.90
N LEU A 110 1.31 -0.69 -5.77
CA LEU A 110 0.40 0.21 -5.07
C LEU A 110 0.85 0.43 -3.62
N TRP A 111 1.25 -0.65 -2.92
CA TRP A 111 1.81 -0.55 -1.57
C TRP A 111 3.03 0.37 -1.52
N SER A 112 3.96 0.23 -2.48
CA SER A 112 5.14 1.10 -2.59
C SER A 112 4.75 2.57 -2.65
N THR A 113 3.84 2.92 -3.57
CA THR A 113 3.38 4.31 -3.70
C THR A 113 2.71 4.84 -2.43
N ILE A 114 1.99 4.00 -1.68
CA ILE A 114 1.36 4.42 -0.41
C ILE A 114 2.40 4.64 0.68
N ALA A 115 3.46 3.84 0.69
CA ALA A 115 4.54 3.96 1.66
C ALA A 115 5.43 5.20 1.42
N THR A 116 5.49 5.74 0.19
CA THR A 116 6.44 6.81 -0.16
C THR A 116 5.80 8.12 -0.63
N PHE A 117 4.88 8.08 -1.60
CA PHE A 117 4.34 9.30 -2.23
C PHE A 117 3.65 10.26 -1.27
N PRO A 118 2.87 9.81 -0.26
CA PRO A 118 2.29 10.74 0.70
C PRO A 118 3.34 11.60 1.41
N ILE A 119 4.48 11.00 1.78
CA ILE A 119 5.59 11.70 2.43
C ILE A 119 6.24 12.70 1.47
N VAL A 120 6.50 12.30 0.21
CA VAL A 120 7.02 13.21 -0.82
C VAL A 120 6.07 14.39 -1.06
N VAL A 121 4.78 14.13 -1.19
CA VAL A 121 3.76 15.17 -1.37
C VAL A 121 3.75 16.15 -0.20
N THR A 122 3.83 15.66 1.03
CA THR A 122 3.89 16.52 2.21
C THR A 122 5.16 17.37 2.22
N ILE A 123 6.33 16.79 1.95
CA ILE A 123 7.59 17.52 1.90
C ILE A 123 7.55 18.61 0.82
N VAL A 124 7.17 18.26 -0.42
CA VAL A 124 7.10 19.22 -1.53
C VAL A 124 6.08 20.32 -1.23
N TYR A 125 4.94 19.97 -0.63
CA TYR A 125 3.94 20.96 -0.28
C TYR A 125 4.49 22.00 0.71
N TRP A 126 5.04 21.56 1.83
CA TRP A 126 5.52 22.48 2.87
C TRP A 126 6.84 23.18 2.52
N ALA A 127 7.70 22.55 1.73
CA ALA A 127 8.97 23.15 1.34
C ALA A 127 8.84 24.14 0.16
N ILE A 128 7.85 23.96 -0.73
CA ILE A 128 7.81 24.66 -2.02
C ILE A 128 6.46 25.31 -2.32
N LEU A 129 5.33 24.72 -1.89
CA LEU A 129 4.01 25.11 -2.38
C LEU A 129 3.10 25.78 -1.34
N SER A 130 3.40 25.71 -0.04
CA SER A 130 2.45 26.09 1.00
C SER A 130 2.09 27.58 0.91
N PRO A 131 0.82 27.93 0.62
CA PRO A 131 0.35 29.29 0.70
C PRO A 131 0.09 29.68 2.17
N ASN A 132 -0.20 30.96 2.40
CA ASN A 132 -0.66 31.42 3.71
C ASN A 132 -2.07 30.88 4.01
N LEU A 133 -2.17 29.85 4.86
CA LEU A 133 -3.45 29.22 5.24
C LEU A 133 -4.38 30.16 6.03
N ALA A 134 -3.87 31.28 6.56
CA ALA A 134 -4.67 32.24 7.32
C ALA A 134 -5.78 32.91 6.50
N GLU A 135 -5.67 32.90 5.17
CA GLU A 135 -6.62 33.53 4.26
C GLU A 135 -7.59 32.53 3.59
N ALA A 136 -7.45 31.24 3.89
CA ALA A 136 -8.27 30.19 3.27
C ALA A 136 -9.61 29.99 4.01
N THR A 137 -10.65 29.64 3.25
CA THR A 137 -11.94 29.22 3.84
C THR A 137 -11.76 27.93 4.64
N THR A 138 -12.61 27.68 5.64
CA THR A 138 -12.56 26.43 6.44
C THR A 138 -12.53 25.18 5.56
N ALA A 139 -13.31 25.18 4.47
CA ALA A 139 -13.37 24.06 3.55
C ALA A 139 -12.10 23.94 2.68
N GLY A 140 -11.48 25.07 2.30
CA GLY A 140 -10.17 25.11 1.65
C GLY A 140 -9.05 24.64 2.57
N VAL A 141 -9.06 25.05 3.85
CA VAL A 141 -8.13 24.55 4.88
C VAL A 141 -8.30 23.05 5.04
N TRP A 142 -9.53 22.56 5.18
CA TRP A 142 -9.79 21.13 5.31
C TRP A 142 -9.30 20.32 4.10
N GLY A 143 -9.57 20.77 2.88
CA GLY A 143 -9.10 20.10 1.66
C GLY A 143 -7.58 20.04 1.60
N THR A 144 -6.93 21.16 1.92
CA THR A 144 -5.47 21.28 1.93
C THR A 144 -4.84 20.38 3.00
N VAL A 145 -5.32 20.44 4.23
CA VAL A 145 -4.84 19.59 5.34
C VAL A 145 -5.08 18.11 5.03
N SER A 146 -6.24 17.75 4.48
CA SER A 146 -6.55 16.37 4.11
C SER A 146 -5.55 15.82 3.08
N MET A 147 -5.30 16.60 2.04
CA MET A 147 -4.49 16.20 0.90
C MET A 147 -2.97 16.25 1.14
N HIS A 148 -2.51 17.10 2.07
CA HIS A 148 -1.07 17.37 2.29
C HIS A 148 -0.54 17.02 3.68
N ALA A 149 -1.40 16.84 4.69
CA ALA A 149 -0.99 16.42 6.04
C ALA A 149 -1.62 15.08 6.43
N VAL A 150 -2.93 14.92 6.24
CA VAL A 150 -3.63 13.66 6.58
C VAL A 150 -3.15 12.52 5.69
N ASN A 151 -2.74 12.78 4.44
CA ASN A 151 -2.13 11.76 3.58
C ASN A 151 -0.92 11.07 4.25
N SER A 152 0.01 11.83 4.83
CA SER A 152 1.20 11.34 5.52
C SER A 152 0.85 10.69 6.84
N PHE A 153 -0.13 11.24 7.59
CA PHE A 153 -0.64 10.56 8.77
C PHE A 153 -1.18 9.17 8.43
N LEU A 154 -2.04 9.05 7.41
CA LEU A 154 -2.61 7.78 6.99
C LEU A 154 -1.52 6.81 6.48
N CYS A 155 -0.56 7.31 5.71
CA CYS A 155 0.64 6.55 5.30
C CYS A 155 1.36 5.97 6.53
N LEU A 156 1.67 6.80 7.53
CA LEU A 156 2.37 6.39 8.74
C LEU A 156 1.54 5.40 9.57
N THR A 157 0.22 5.56 9.66
CA THR A 157 -0.63 4.56 10.34
C THR A 157 -0.56 3.20 9.66
N GLU A 158 -0.49 3.17 8.34
CA GLU A 158 -0.42 1.92 7.58
C GLU A 158 0.99 1.32 7.63
N VAL A 159 2.03 2.14 7.52
CA VAL A 159 3.44 1.75 7.62
C VAL A 159 3.80 1.27 9.02
N LEU A 160 3.33 1.92 10.07
CA LEU A 160 3.67 1.53 11.44
C LEU A 160 2.70 0.48 11.97
N GLY A 161 1.41 0.58 11.65
CA GLY A 161 0.34 -0.20 12.27
C GLY A 161 0.07 -1.57 11.68
N THR A 162 0.76 -2.00 10.60
CA THR A 162 0.48 -3.24 9.88
C THR A 162 1.71 -4.12 9.72
N ASN A 163 1.51 -5.38 9.28
CA ASN A 163 2.60 -6.27 8.92
C ASN A 163 3.07 -6.11 7.47
N ASN A 164 2.55 -5.12 6.71
CA ASN A 164 2.91 -4.91 5.30
C ASN A 164 4.44 -4.94 5.10
N PRO A 165 4.96 -5.73 4.16
CA PRO A 165 6.39 -5.93 4.00
C PRO A 165 7.11 -4.67 3.51
N ALA A 166 8.42 -4.57 3.72
CA ALA A 166 9.21 -3.51 3.10
C ALA A 166 9.07 -3.62 1.56
N PRO A 167 8.77 -2.52 0.84
CA PRO A 167 8.66 -2.55 -0.61
C PRO A 167 9.91 -3.15 -1.27
N ARG A 168 9.70 -3.82 -2.39
CA ARG A 168 10.79 -4.46 -3.14
C ARG A 168 11.54 -3.37 -3.89
N TRP A 169 12.87 -3.45 -4.00
CA TRP A 169 13.64 -2.44 -4.73
C TRP A 169 13.19 -2.21 -6.18
N LEU A 170 12.56 -3.21 -6.82
CA LEU A 170 11.98 -3.03 -8.15
C LEU A 170 10.78 -2.09 -8.17
N THR A 171 10.02 -1.95 -7.07
CA THR A 171 8.91 -1.01 -7.01
C THR A 171 9.40 0.44 -6.97
N LEU A 172 10.60 0.73 -6.46
CA LEU A 172 11.22 2.05 -6.60
C LEU A 172 11.36 2.46 -8.07
N LEU A 173 11.77 1.54 -8.94
CA LEU A 173 11.83 1.84 -10.38
C LEU A 173 10.44 2.19 -10.94
N VAL A 174 9.39 1.48 -10.49
CA VAL A 174 8.00 1.78 -10.87
C VAL A 174 7.58 3.15 -10.35
N ASP A 175 7.91 3.49 -9.11
CA ASP A 175 7.59 4.77 -8.48
C ASP A 175 8.26 5.94 -9.25
N ILE A 176 9.53 5.80 -9.64
CA ILE A 176 10.24 6.77 -10.49
C ILE A 176 9.61 6.88 -11.88
N ILE A 177 9.19 5.76 -12.49
CA ILE A 177 8.47 5.78 -13.77
C ILE A 177 7.14 6.54 -13.62
N ILE A 178 6.39 6.33 -12.53
CA ILE A 178 5.15 7.05 -12.26
C ILE A 178 5.40 8.55 -12.13
N LEU A 179 6.47 8.98 -11.44
CA LEU A 179 6.84 10.39 -11.35
C LEU A 179 7.22 10.98 -12.72
N ALA A 180 7.95 10.23 -13.55
CA ALA A 180 8.28 10.66 -14.91
C ALA A 180 7.03 10.77 -15.80
N LEU A 181 6.10 9.81 -15.70
CA LEU A 181 4.81 9.87 -16.38
C LEU A 181 3.97 11.06 -15.89
N TYR A 182 3.99 11.34 -14.59
CA TYR A 182 3.34 12.51 -14.02
C TYR A 182 3.92 13.82 -14.57
N LEU A 183 5.25 13.93 -14.70
CA LEU A 183 5.87 15.08 -15.34
C LEU A 183 5.34 15.27 -16.78
N GLY A 184 5.25 14.17 -17.54
CA GLY A 184 4.62 14.18 -18.86
C GLY A 184 3.17 14.67 -18.82
N LEU A 185 2.37 14.19 -17.86
CA LEU A 185 1.00 14.63 -17.65
C LEU A 185 0.92 16.13 -17.29
N ALA A 186 1.83 16.66 -16.48
CA ALA A 186 1.87 18.08 -16.11
C ALA A 186 2.10 18.98 -17.34
N TYR A 187 3.03 18.60 -18.23
CA TYR A 187 3.24 19.32 -19.50
C TYR A 187 2.10 19.08 -20.50
N LEU A 188 1.45 17.92 -20.47
CA LEU A 188 0.24 17.69 -21.25
C LEU A 188 -0.88 18.64 -20.80
N SER A 189 -1.10 18.80 -19.49
CA SER A 189 -2.05 19.77 -18.94
C SER A 189 -1.71 21.21 -19.34
N LYS A 190 -0.43 21.58 -19.44
CA LYS A 190 -0.05 22.87 -20.01
C LYS A 190 -0.51 23.02 -21.45
N LYS A 191 -0.33 21.98 -22.27
CA LYS A 191 -0.70 21.99 -23.69
C LYS A 191 -2.21 21.98 -23.91
N THR A 192 -2.97 21.24 -23.11
CA THR A 192 -4.41 21.02 -23.31
C THR A 192 -5.29 21.96 -22.50
N LEU A 193 -4.85 22.36 -21.30
CA LEU A 193 -5.63 23.18 -20.35
C LEU A 193 -5.04 24.59 -20.14
N GLY A 194 -3.86 24.87 -20.73
CA GLY A 194 -3.27 26.21 -20.80
C GLY A 194 -2.49 26.66 -19.55
N PHE A 195 -2.39 25.84 -18.50
CA PHE A 195 -1.74 26.21 -17.24
C PHE A 195 -0.66 25.21 -16.80
N TYR A 196 0.36 25.69 -16.09
CA TYR A 196 1.29 24.80 -15.38
C TYR A 196 0.68 24.43 -14.04
N VAL A 197 0.72 23.14 -13.70
CA VAL A 197 0.16 22.63 -12.44
C VAL A 197 0.91 23.21 -11.23
N TYR A 198 2.21 23.40 -11.37
CA TYR A 198 3.08 23.99 -10.36
C TYR A 198 3.96 25.06 -10.99
N ASP A 199 4.18 26.15 -10.27
CA ASP A 199 5.00 27.27 -10.75
C ASP A 199 6.45 26.86 -10.98
N PHE A 200 6.99 25.93 -10.20
CA PHE A 200 8.34 25.40 -10.37
C PHE A 200 8.53 24.56 -11.65
N LEU A 201 7.44 24.19 -12.34
CA LEU A 201 7.49 23.51 -13.65
C LEU A 201 7.38 24.49 -14.83
N ASP A 202 7.04 25.76 -14.59
CA ASP A 202 7.02 26.77 -15.63
C ASP A 202 8.46 27.23 -15.94
N PRO A 203 9.00 26.98 -17.14
CA PRO A 203 10.35 27.41 -17.49
C PRO A 203 10.57 28.92 -17.36
N LYS A 204 9.51 29.72 -17.48
CA LYS A 204 9.58 31.19 -17.33
C LYS A 204 9.70 31.62 -15.86
N LYS A 205 9.14 30.84 -14.92
CA LYS A 205 9.19 31.14 -13.49
C LYS A 205 10.40 30.48 -12.82
N ALA A 206 10.66 29.22 -13.15
CA ALA A 206 11.74 28.44 -12.56
C ALA A 206 13.12 28.79 -13.13
N GLY A 207 13.19 29.23 -14.40
CA GLY A 207 14.45 29.56 -15.07
C GLY A 207 15.45 28.39 -15.00
N ASN A 208 16.69 28.68 -14.59
CA ASN A 208 17.77 27.69 -14.49
C ASN A 208 17.54 26.63 -13.41
N TYR A 209 16.59 26.82 -12.49
CA TYR A 209 16.28 25.86 -11.44
C TYR A 209 15.31 24.76 -11.88
N LEU A 210 14.71 24.84 -13.07
CA LEU A 210 13.74 23.85 -13.53
C LEU A 210 14.28 22.42 -13.49
N ALA A 211 15.48 22.20 -14.02
CA ALA A 211 16.13 20.89 -13.99
C ALA A 211 16.41 20.43 -12.54
N ALA A 212 16.79 21.36 -11.67
CA ALA A 212 17.04 21.06 -10.25
C ALA A 212 15.75 20.64 -9.53
N TYR A 213 14.60 21.25 -9.82
CA TYR A 213 13.31 20.80 -9.26
C TYR A 213 12.93 19.40 -9.74
N ILE A 214 13.07 19.13 -11.04
CA ILE A 214 12.71 17.82 -11.62
C ILE A 214 13.60 16.71 -11.03
N VAL A 215 14.92 16.91 -11.06
CA VAL A 215 15.88 15.93 -10.50
C VAL A 215 15.73 15.84 -8.99
N GLY A 216 15.55 16.98 -8.31
CA GLY A 216 15.40 17.06 -6.86
C GLY A 216 14.21 16.26 -6.34
N ILE A 217 13.05 16.32 -7.01
CA ILE A 217 11.87 15.51 -6.64
C ILE A 217 12.14 14.02 -6.85
N GLY A 218 12.79 13.63 -7.95
CA GLY A 218 13.18 12.23 -8.17
C GLY A 218 14.15 11.70 -7.11
N VAL A 219 15.14 12.52 -6.72
CA VAL A 219 16.07 12.19 -5.62
C VAL A 219 15.34 12.12 -4.28
N ALA A 220 14.39 13.04 -4.03
CA ALA A 220 13.58 13.03 -2.82
C ALA A 220 12.78 11.72 -2.69
N GLU A 221 12.19 11.22 -3.77
CA GLU A 221 11.51 9.91 -3.79
C GLU A 221 12.47 8.76 -3.43
N VAL A 222 13.69 8.74 -3.98
CA VAL A 222 14.69 7.71 -3.64
C VAL A 222 15.03 7.76 -2.15
N ILE A 223 15.28 8.96 -1.60
CA ILE A 223 15.59 9.13 -0.18
C ILE A 223 14.42 8.65 0.69
N VAL A 224 13.20 9.10 0.38
CA VAL A 224 12.00 8.69 1.11
C VAL A 224 11.80 7.18 1.03
N PHE A 225 11.98 6.56 -0.14
CA PHE A 225 11.89 5.11 -0.30
C PHE A 225 12.86 4.38 0.64
N VAL A 226 14.14 4.79 0.68
CA VAL A 226 15.15 4.17 1.55
C VAL A 226 14.79 4.33 3.02
N VAL A 227 14.35 5.54 3.42
CA VAL A 227 13.94 5.82 4.81
C VAL A 227 12.73 4.97 5.20
N MET A 228 11.68 4.95 4.38
CA MET A 228 10.45 4.20 4.65
C MET A 228 10.70 2.69 4.64
N TRP A 229 11.54 2.21 3.73
CA TRP A 229 12.03 0.83 3.74
C TRP A 229 12.73 0.49 5.07
N GLY A 230 13.61 1.38 5.55
CA GLY A 230 14.31 1.24 6.83
C GLY A 230 13.35 1.22 8.02
N ILE A 231 12.37 2.13 8.05
CA ILE A 231 11.32 2.20 9.09
C ILE A 231 10.52 0.89 9.13
N ILE A 232 10.10 0.37 7.96
CA ILE A 232 9.34 -0.88 7.88
C ILE A 232 10.18 -2.06 8.39
N ARG A 233 11.46 -2.13 7.99
CA ARG A 233 12.38 -3.17 8.47
C ARG A 233 12.61 -3.09 9.98
N LEU A 234 12.76 -1.88 10.51
CA LEU A 234 12.89 -1.65 11.94
C LEU A 234 11.63 -2.10 12.68
N ARG A 235 10.44 -1.70 12.22
CA ARG A 235 9.16 -2.15 12.77
C ARG A 235 9.07 -3.68 12.81
N GLN A 236 9.36 -4.36 11.69
CA GLN A 236 9.33 -5.84 11.62
C GLN A 236 10.27 -6.49 12.63
N ARG A 237 11.48 -5.93 12.82
CA ARG A 237 12.43 -6.40 13.83
C ARG A 237 11.89 -6.21 15.25
N LEU A 238 11.36 -5.03 15.55
CA LEU A 238 10.84 -4.69 16.87
C LEU A 238 9.59 -5.51 17.24
N THR A 239 8.72 -5.79 16.27
CA THR A 239 7.52 -6.60 16.47
C THR A 239 7.77 -8.11 16.36
N LYS A 240 9.04 -8.52 16.16
CA LYS A 240 9.47 -9.92 15.96
C LYS A 240 8.66 -10.64 14.87
N TRP A 241 8.19 -9.90 13.87
CA TRP A 241 7.45 -10.48 12.76
C TRP A 241 8.45 -11.15 11.81
N ASP A 242 8.40 -12.48 11.73
CA ASP A 242 9.23 -13.29 10.83
C ASP A 242 8.34 -14.04 9.82
N PRO A 243 8.40 -13.69 8.52
CA PRO A 243 7.62 -14.36 7.49
C PRO A 243 7.96 -15.84 7.31
N THR A 244 9.16 -16.28 7.71
CA THR A 244 9.61 -17.68 7.58
C THR A 244 9.06 -18.59 8.68
N VAL A 245 8.75 -18.02 9.86
CA VAL A 245 8.11 -18.76 10.96
C VAL A 245 6.67 -19.09 10.60
N GLU A 246 5.96 -18.14 9.97
CA GLU A 246 4.57 -18.34 9.57
C GLU A 246 4.41 -19.28 8.37
N GLU A 247 5.39 -19.26 7.44
CA GLU A 247 5.48 -20.23 6.34
C GLU A 247 5.66 -21.66 6.87
N ARG A 248 6.59 -21.88 7.82
CA ARG A 248 6.78 -23.19 8.47
C ARG A 248 5.56 -23.67 9.26
N ARG A 249 4.86 -22.77 9.95
CA ARG A 249 3.67 -23.10 10.75
C ARG A 249 2.55 -23.67 9.89
N GLN A 250 2.40 -23.18 8.66
CA GLN A 250 1.40 -23.68 7.71
C GLN A 250 1.78 -25.03 7.09
N ASP A 251 3.06 -25.29 6.82
CA ASP A 251 3.52 -26.60 6.33
C ASP A 251 3.25 -27.70 7.36
N THR A 252 3.42 -27.39 8.65
CA THR A 252 3.07 -28.30 9.75
C THR A 252 1.56 -28.55 9.86
N GLU A 253 0.70 -27.54 9.64
CA GLU A 253 -0.77 -27.70 9.65
C GLU A 253 -1.33 -28.33 8.36
N ALA A 254 -0.61 -28.28 7.24
CA ALA A 254 -0.99 -28.91 5.97
C ALA A 254 -0.60 -30.38 5.89
N THR A 255 0.35 -30.81 6.72
CA THR A 255 0.78 -32.19 6.87
C THR A 255 0.28 -32.68 8.22
N PRO A 256 -1.02 -33.05 8.37
CA PRO A 256 -1.44 -33.73 9.57
C PRO A 256 -0.58 -35.00 9.63
N GLU A 257 0.25 -35.06 10.67
CA GLU A 257 1.11 -36.17 10.97
C GLU A 257 0.32 -37.45 10.74
N LEU A 258 0.74 -38.23 9.75
CA LEU A 258 0.31 -39.60 9.53
C LEU A 258 0.87 -40.38 10.72
N VAL A 259 0.29 -40.17 11.89
CA VAL A 259 0.44 -41.04 13.05
C VAL A 259 -0.27 -42.32 12.64
N LEU A 260 0.44 -43.14 11.88
CA LEU A 260 0.14 -44.56 11.78
C LEU A 260 0.14 -45.07 13.22
N PRO A 261 -0.94 -45.68 13.71
CA PRO A 261 -0.91 -46.32 15.01
C PRO A 261 0.20 -47.38 14.97
N SER A 262 1.31 -47.13 15.67
CA SER A 262 2.22 -48.20 16.04
C SER A 262 1.45 -49.13 16.97
N ASP A 263 1.39 -50.39 16.57
CA ASP A 263 0.96 -51.55 17.37
C ASP A 263 -0.54 -51.87 17.41
N MET A 264 -1.03 -52.41 16.29
CA MET A 264 -1.97 -53.53 16.34
C MET A 264 -1.29 -54.77 15.72
N SER A 265 -0.42 -55.43 16.48
CA SER A 265 -0.07 -56.83 16.21
C SER A 265 -1.04 -57.72 16.99
N MET A 266 -2.17 -58.07 16.37
CA MET A 266 -2.87 -59.31 16.69
C MET A 266 -2.19 -60.45 15.92
N SER A 267 -1.62 -61.39 16.65
CA SER A 267 -1.48 -62.79 16.22
C SER A 267 -1.60 -63.63 17.50
N ASP A 268 -2.82 -64.08 17.79
CA ASP A 268 -3.27 -65.45 17.51
C ASP A 268 -2.59 -66.46 18.42
N ASP A 269 -3.22 -66.69 19.58
CA ASP A 269 -2.96 -67.88 20.38
C ASP A 269 -4.27 -68.68 20.52
N HIS A 270 -4.38 -69.68 19.65
CA HIS A 270 -5.42 -70.68 19.67
C HIS A 270 -4.74 -72.04 19.81
N LYS A 271 -4.87 -72.67 20.99
CA LYS A 271 -5.46 -74.02 21.13
C LYS A 271 -5.48 -74.55 22.56
N SER A 272 -6.55 -75.30 22.76
CA SER A 272 -7.11 -75.90 23.96
C SER A 272 -6.51 -77.25 24.36
N LYS A 273 -6.36 -77.47 25.69
CA LYS A 273 -6.69 -78.68 26.49
C LYS A 273 -5.95 -80.01 26.20
N PRO A 274 -5.94 -81.00 27.12
CA PRO A 274 -6.78 -81.24 28.30
C PRO A 274 -6.19 -80.81 29.65
#